data_AF-A0A2E1HLP3-F1
#
_entry.id   AF-A0A2E1HLP3-F1
#
_cell.length_a   1.000
_cell.length_b   1.000
_cell.length_c   1.000
_cell.angle_alpha   90.00
_cell.angle_beta   90.00
_cell.angle_gamma   90.00
#
_symmetry.space_group_name_H-M   'P 1'
#
loop_
_entity.id
_entity.type
_entity.pdbx_description
1 polymer ?
#
loop_
_entity_poly.entity_id
_entity_poly.type
_entity_poly.pdbx_seq_one_letter_code
_entity_poly.pdbx_strand_id
1 'polypeptide(L)'
;MNSLRLLFAFVLVSLLSGLSSAEDHIVLVGTEDNPYIFSEANLVIAPGDNVTFVWTPGQPHNVAQVESSSSNVYVSGGDIIFFYSGEPVDGVEWVLNSTYTQEEGTLYYICEPHAGLQMRGQIVIESRPDITMELGNFPWLSYLLVFPLIGALWCFAFRNNPEAHKYIALGTTLFTLLISVVVFIKAGSGSGFRLMEEYEWAPNLGVSLLLGVDGLSSPLVLLTGIICPLTVLFSWHEKEKPALFFALLLVMQTALYGVFITLDYFVFYIFWEVVLIPMFFLIAIWGGDNRRYASIKFFIYTFTASVIMLVGFMALYFEAGVNSFSMIDIANNSSGFSREFQIWVFAALFIGFAVKIPSVPWHTWLPDAHVQAPTAGSILLAGVMLKMGLYGLMRAALPPLPIGAEVFVPLMVALAIISILYGAVLSLGQTDLKKLVAYSSVSHMGVALLGVATMTELGFAGAVFMMFAHGILSPAMFMVAGVLLHQLGTREIPKLGGIA
;
A
#
# COMPACT_ATOMS: atom_id res chain seq x y z
N MET A 1 -15.88 -3.38 -37.00
CA MET A 1 -16.51 -2.97 -35.71
C MET A 1 -17.25 -4.09 -34.98
N ASN A 2 -17.47 -5.29 -35.59
CA ASN A 2 -18.13 -6.43 -34.90
C ASN A 2 -17.19 -7.54 -34.42
N SER A 3 -15.91 -7.55 -34.81
CA SER A 3 -14.94 -8.59 -34.39
C SER A 3 -14.21 -8.29 -33.07
N LEU A 4 -14.19 -7.03 -32.60
CA LEU A 4 -13.53 -6.65 -31.34
C LEU A 4 -14.40 -6.90 -30.09
N ARG A 5 -15.73 -6.98 -30.26
CA ARG A 5 -16.68 -7.26 -29.16
C ARG A 5 -16.74 -8.75 -28.80
N LEU A 6 -16.45 -9.64 -29.75
CA LEU A 6 -16.39 -11.08 -29.51
C LEU A 6 -15.10 -11.52 -28.82
N LEU A 7 -13.97 -10.85 -29.07
CA LEU A 7 -12.71 -11.18 -28.41
C LEU A 7 -12.72 -10.84 -26.91
N PHE A 8 -13.45 -9.78 -26.52
CA PHE A 8 -13.61 -9.38 -25.11
C PHE A 8 -14.65 -10.21 -24.34
N ALA A 9 -15.62 -10.81 -25.04
CA ALA A 9 -16.63 -11.67 -24.41
C ALA A 9 -16.15 -13.12 -24.21
N PHE A 10 -15.16 -13.59 -25.00
CA PHE A 10 -14.67 -14.97 -24.91
C PHE A 10 -13.66 -15.20 -23.78
N VAL A 11 -12.92 -14.17 -23.37
CA VAL A 11 -11.97 -14.27 -22.23
C VAL A 11 -12.69 -14.28 -20.88
N LEU A 12 -13.95 -13.82 -20.83
CA LEU A 12 -14.73 -13.71 -19.58
C LEU A 12 -15.50 -14.99 -19.20
N VAL A 13 -15.54 -16.02 -20.05
CA VAL A 13 -16.41 -17.20 -19.85
C VAL A 13 -15.62 -18.50 -19.64
N SER A 14 -14.29 -18.49 -19.76
CA SER A 14 -13.46 -19.70 -19.61
C SER A 14 -12.78 -19.88 -18.24
N LEU A 15 -13.13 -19.07 -17.22
CA LEU A 15 -12.56 -19.18 -15.86
C LEU A 15 -13.57 -19.68 -14.81
N LEU A 16 -14.74 -20.16 -15.24
CA LEU A 16 -15.77 -20.70 -14.36
C LEU A 16 -15.65 -22.22 -14.22
N SER A 17 -14.73 -22.68 -13.37
CA SER A 17 -14.91 -23.91 -12.59
C SER A 17 -13.73 -24.11 -11.63
N GLY A 18 -13.83 -23.52 -10.44
CA GLY A 18 -13.04 -23.90 -9.27
C GLY A 18 -13.99 -24.00 -8.09
N LEU A 19 -14.55 -25.18 -7.85
CA LEU A 19 -15.16 -25.48 -6.56
C LEU A 19 -14.00 -25.54 -5.56
N SER A 20 -13.92 -24.58 -4.64
CA SER A 20 -12.99 -24.64 -3.52
C SER A 20 -13.30 -25.91 -2.71
N SER A 21 -12.33 -26.84 -2.68
CA SER A 21 -12.33 -28.01 -1.82
C SER A 21 -11.60 -27.63 -0.54
N ALA A 22 -12.04 -28.15 0.61
CA ALA A 22 -11.28 -28.07 1.85
C ALA A 22 -9.81 -28.51 1.60
N GLU A 23 -8.84 -27.73 2.07
CA GLU A 23 -7.42 -28.10 2.02
C GLU A 23 -7.10 -29.01 3.21
N ASP A 24 -6.25 -30.02 2.99
CA ASP A 24 -5.78 -30.92 4.04
C ASP A 24 -4.38 -30.48 4.51
N HIS A 25 -4.26 -30.17 5.80
CA HIS A 25 -2.98 -29.81 6.43
C HIS A 25 -2.41 -31.00 7.21
N ILE A 26 -1.08 -31.13 7.27
CA ILE A 26 -0.42 -32.25 7.96
C ILE A 26 0.45 -31.74 9.09
N VAL A 27 0.21 -32.25 10.30
CA VAL A 27 1.04 -32.02 11.50
C VAL A 27 1.76 -33.33 11.83
N LEU A 28 3.10 -33.33 11.75
CA LEU A 28 3.88 -34.48 12.19
C LEU A 28 4.01 -34.48 13.71
N VAL A 29 3.68 -35.61 14.33
CA VAL A 29 3.82 -35.82 15.77
C VAL A 29 5.11 -36.60 16.01
N GLY A 30 6.14 -35.89 16.45
CA GLY A 30 7.52 -36.34 16.44
C GLY A 30 8.22 -36.07 15.12
N THR A 31 9.55 -35.98 15.17
CA THR A 31 10.45 -35.86 14.01
C THR A 31 11.61 -36.84 14.17
N GLU A 32 12.36 -37.10 13.10
CA GLU A 32 13.52 -38.00 13.16
C GLU A 32 14.55 -37.56 14.23
N ASP A 33 14.67 -36.26 14.49
CA ASP A 33 15.62 -35.69 15.45
C ASP A 33 15.06 -35.48 16.87
N ASN A 34 13.74 -35.35 17.01
CA ASN A 34 13.08 -35.14 18.30
C ASN A 34 11.66 -35.73 18.33
N PRO A 35 11.41 -36.79 19.14
CA PRO A 35 10.09 -37.41 19.23
C PRO A 35 9.08 -36.60 20.05
N TYR A 36 9.50 -35.56 20.76
CA TYR A 36 8.63 -34.82 21.70
C TYR A 36 8.15 -33.46 21.18
N ILE A 37 7.97 -33.31 19.86
CA ILE A 37 7.50 -32.07 19.23
C ILE A 37 6.35 -32.31 18.26
N PHE A 38 5.52 -31.29 18.06
CA PHE A 38 4.62 -31.21 16.90
C PHE A 38 5.32 -30.37 15.82
N SER A 39 5.47 -30.93 14.61
CA SER A 39 5.99 -30.20 13.46
C SER A 39 4.92 -29.23 12.98
N GLU A 40 5.28 -27.94 12.95
CA GLU A 40 4.37 -26.80 13.11
C GLU A 40 3.58 -26.82 14.43
N ALA A 41 4.26 -26.50 15.53
CA ALA A 41 3.61 -26.28 16.83
C ALA A 41 2.58 -25.12 16.80
N ASN A 42 2.66 -24.23 15.80
CA ASN A 42 1.70 -23.15 15.56
C ASN A 42 1.22 -23.24 14.11
N LEU A 43 0.13 -23.97 13.89
CA LEU A 43 -0.49 -24.13 12.57
C LEU A 43 -1.53 -23.03 12.35
N VAL A 44 -1.60 -22.44 11.16
CA VAL A 44 -2.61 -21.44 10.78
C VAL A 44 -3.43 -21.98 9.60
N ILE A 45 -4.75 -22.08 9.75
CA ILE A 45 -5.66 -22.68 8.74
C ILE A 45 -6.87 -21.80 8.46
N ALA A 46 -7.51 -22.00 7.31
CA ALA A 46 -8.77 -21.35 6.99
C ALA A 46 -9.97 -22.09 7.64
N PRO A 47 -11.10 -21.40 7.87
CA PRO A 47 -12.30 -22.05 8.37
C PRO A 47 -12.77 -23.18 7.45
N GLY A 48 -12.89 -24.40 7.99
CA GLY A 48 -13.35 -25.58 7.25
C GLY A 48 -12.25 -26.43 6.61
N ASP A 49 -10.97 -26.16 6.87
CA ASP A 49 -9.86 -27.04 6.50
C ASP A 49 -9.77 -28.27 7.41
N ASN A 50 -9.22 -29.38 6.91
CA ASN A 50 -8.93 -30.56 7.73
C ASN A 50 -7.48 -30.51 8.24
N VAL A 51 -7.22 -31.07 9.42
CA VAL A 51 -5.86 -31.23 9.95
C VAL A 51 -5.60 -32.69 10.24
N THR A 52 -4.62 -33.28 9.56
CA THR A 52 -4.19 -34.67 9.73
C THR A 52 -2.94 -34.73 10.59
N PHE A 53 -3.03 -35.42 11.71
CA PHE A 53 -1.91 -35.72 12.57
C PHE A 53 -1.30 -37.07 12.16
N VAL A 54 -0.01 -37.06 11.84
CA VAL A 54 0.74 -38.25 11.41
C VAL A 54 1.85 -38.51 12.41
N TRP A 55 1.87 -39.71 12.99
CA TRP A 55 2.81 -40.05 14.04
C TRP A 55 4.08 -40.71 13.49
N THR A 56 5.24 -40.23 13.92
CA THR A 56 6.51 -40.91 13.60
C THR A 56 6.61 -42.24 14.36
N PRO A 57 7.01 -43.34 13.69
CA PRO A 57 7.13 -44.64 14.34
C PRO A 57 8.14 -44.64 15.51
N GLY A 58 7.81 -45.34 16.59
CA GLY A 58 8.76 -45.68 17.65
C GLY A 58 8.42 -45.17 19.05
N GLN A 59 7.43 -44.29 19.20
CA GLN A 59 6.84 -43.88 20.48
C GLN A 59 5.31 -43.71 20.32
N PRO A 60 4.48 -44.17 21.28
CA PRO A 60 3.04 -43.96 21.22
C PRO A 60 2.68 -42.54 21.66
N HIS A 61 1.78 -41.90 20.92
CA HIS A 61 1.36 -40.51 21.14
C HIS A 61 -0.15 -40.37 20.93
N ASN A 62 -0.72 -39.30 21.48
CA ASN A 62 -2.10 -38.89 21.26
C ASN A 62 -2.19 -37.37 21.08
N VAL A 63 -3.35 -36.90 20.64
CA VAL A 63 -3.71 -35.49 20.52
C VAL A 63 -4.98 -35.25 21.32
N ALA A 64 -4.89 -34.41 22.34
CA ALA A 64 -6.01 -34.04 23.19
C ALA A 64 -6.11 -32.51 23.30
N GLN A 65 -7.31 -31.96 23.05
CA GLN A 65 -7.55 -30.53 23.20
C GLN A 65 -7.47 -30.09 24.67
N VAL A 66 -6.96 -28.88 24.90
CA VAL A 66 -6.93 -28.21 26.20
C VAL A 66 -7.51 -26.81 26.14
N GLU A 67 -7.93 -26.28 27.30
CA GLU A 67 -8.59 -24.97 27.41
C GLU A 67 -7.66 -23.79 27.10
N SER A 68 -6.36 -23.91 27.40
CA SER A 68 -5.39 -22.83 27.22
C SER A 68 -4.00 -23.33 26.88
N SER A 69 -3.16 -22.45 26.36
CA SER A 69 -1.74 -22.71 26.07
C SER A 69 -0.91 -23.14 27.28
N SER A 70 -1.41 -22.92 28.51
CA SER A 70 -0.72 -23.24 29.77
C SER A 70 -1.17 -24.55 30.43
N SER A 71 -2.25 -25.14 29.93
CA SER A 71 -2.86 -26.34 30.49
C SER A 71 -2.01 -27.58 30.21
N ASN A 72 -1.78 -28.42 31.23
CA ASN A 72 -0.97 -29.64 31.13
C ASN A 72 -1.78 -30.94 31.32
N VAL A 73 -3.10 -30.81 31.52
CA VAL A 73 -4.01 -31.93 31.78
C VAL A 73 -5.24 -31.73 30.92
N TYR A 74 -5.66 -32.78 30.21
CA TYR A 74 -6.96 -32.81 29.55
C TYR A 74 -8.00 -33.40 30.52
N VAL A 75 -9.21 -32.84 30.55
CA VAL A 75 -10.28 -33.29 31.45
C VAL A 75 -11.37 -33.97 30.63
N SER A 76 -11.39 -35.30 30.62
CA SER A 76 -12.51 -36.07 30.07
C SER A 76 -13.72 -35.98 31.01
N GLY A 77 -14.70 -35.10 30.70
CA GLY A 77 -16.03 -35.18 31.31
C GLY A 77 -16.65 -33.88 31.87
N GLY A 78 -16.48 -32.73 31.21
CA GLY A 78 -17.21 -31.50 31.54
C GLY A 78 -17.42 -30.64 30.29
N ASP A 79 -18.52 -29.89 30.26
CA ASP A 79 -19.01 -29.12 29.11
C ASP A 79 -17.89 -28.29 28.44
N ILE A 80 -17.74 -28.51 27.12
CA ILE A 80 -16.83 -27.84 26.16
C ILE A 80 -15.39 -28.41 26.14
N ILE A 81 -15.21 -29.59 25.53
CA ILE A 81 -13.98 -30.00 24.84
C ILE A 81 -14.37 -30.75 23.56
N PHE A 82 -13.84 -30.34 22.40
CA PHE A 82 -14.34 -30.70 21.08
C PHE A 82 -13.64 -31.92 20.45
N PHE A 83 -12.35 -32.19 20.70
CA PHE A 83 -11.65 -33.33 20.04
C PHE A 83 -10.59 -34.06 20.87
N TYR A 84 -10.50 -35.38 20.64
CA TYR A 84 -9.54 -36.32 21.25
C TYR A 84 -9.25 -37.46 20.27
N SER A 85 -7.96 -37.79 20.04
CA SER A 85 -7.56 -38.84 19.11
C SER A 85 -7.69 -40.26 19.65
N GLY A 86 -7.98 -40.44 20.94
CA GLY A 86 -7.98 -41.74 21.61
C GLY A 86 -6.69 -42.04 22.37
N GLU A 87 -6.59 -43.26 22.90
CA GLU A 87 -5.41 -43.74 23.62
C GLU A 87 -4.14 -43.64 22.76
N PRO A 88 -2.95 -43.38 23.36
CA PRO A 88 -1.70 -43.28 22.61
C PRO A 88 -1.43 -44.53 21.75
N VAL A 89 -1.31 -44.34 20.44
CA VAL A 89 -1.05 -45.40 19.45
C VAL A 89 0.20 -45.07 18.63
N ASP A 90 0.84 -46.09 18.07
CA ASP A 90 2.06 -45.98 17.26
C ASP A 90 1.72 -46.15 15.78
N GLY A 91 2.20 -45.24 14.93
CA GLY A 91 2.12 -45.33 13.46
C GLY A 91 0.71 -45.29 12.85
N VAL A 92 -0.29 -44.76 13.55
CA VAL A 92 -1.64 -44.50 13.01
C VAL A 92 -1.70 -43.06 12.50
N GLU A 93 -2.71 -42.67 11.72
CA GLU A 93 -3.02 -41.27 11.36
C GLU A 93 -4.38 -40.89 11.93
N TRP A 94 -4.57 -39.62 12.28
CA TRP A 94 -5.84 -39.14 12.83
C TRP A 94 -6.18 -37.77 12.28
N VAL A 95 -7.42 -37.63 11.82
CA VAL A 95 -7.89 -36.43 11.13
C VAL A 95 -8.81 -35.65 12.07
N LEU A 96 -8.43 -34.41 12.37
CA LEU A 96 -9.32 -33.39 12.87
C LEU A 96 -10.22 -32.94 11.71
N ASN A 97 -11.47 -33.38 11.76
CA ASN A 97 -12.45 -33.08 10.72
C ASN A 97 -12.76 -31.58 10.66
N SER A 98 -12.99 -31.06 9.45
CA SER A 98 -13.38 -29.68 9.17
C SER A 98 -14.57 -29.18 9.98
N THR A 99 -15.41 -30.06 10.55
CA THR A 99 -16.49 -29.66 11.47
C THR A 99 -15.99 -28.93 12.72
N TYR A 100 -14.74 -29.16 13.13
CA TYR A 100 -14.12 -28.54 14.31
C TYR A 100 -13.39 -27.24 14.02
N THR A 101 -13.18 -26.94 12.75
CA THR A 101 -12.42 -25.78 12.27
C THR A 101 -13.33 -24.77 11.58
N GLN A 102 -14.65 -24.84 11.76
CA GLN A 102 -15.62 -23.96 11.08
C GLN A 102 -15.65 -22.53 11.65
N GLU A 103 -15.31 -22.37 12.92
CA GLU A 103 -15.36 -21.06 13.61
C GLU A 103 -13.95 -20.53 13.84
N GLU A 104 -13.77 -19.22 13.63
CA GLU A 104 -12.51 -18.55 13.94
C GLU A 104 -12.17 -18.67 15.42
N GLY A 105 -10.89 -18.89 15.71
CA GLY A 105 -10.42 -19.07 17.07
C GLY A 105 -9.08 -19.79 17.14
N THR A 106 -8.63 -20.05 18.36
CA THR A 106 -7.40 -20.82 18.58
C THR A 106 -7.70 -22.09 19.34
N LEU A 107 -7.37 -23.23 18.75
CA LEU A 107 -7.46 -24.53 19.38
C LEU A 107 -6.10 -24.92 19.94
N TYR A 108 -6.02 -25.21 21.23
CA TYR A 108 -4.80 -25.69 21.90
C TYR A 108 -4.87 -27.19 22.11
N TYR A 109 -3.77 -27.90 21.91
CA TYR A 109 -3.70 -29.35 22.09
C TYR A 109 -2.36 -29.81 22.66
N ILE A 110 -2.36 -30.96 23.33
CA ILE A 110 -1.18 -31.59 23.97
C ILE A 110 -1.11 -33.08 23.64
N CYS A 111 0.06 -33.68 23.87
CA CYS A 111 0.22 -35.13 23.97
C CYS A 111 0.29 -35.52 25.46
N GLU A 112 -0.69 -36.27 25.96
CA GLU A 112 -0.83 -36.60 27.39
C GLU A 112 0.40 -37.29 28.02
N PRO A 113 0.96 -38.38 27.46
CA PRO A 113 2.15 -39.02 28.03
C PRO A 113 3.39 -38.10 28.03
N HIS A 114 3.38 -37.02 27.26
CA HIS A 114 4.52 -36.13 27.04
C HIS A 114 4.22 -34.65 27.36
N ALA A 115 3.08 -34.34 27.96
CA ALA A 115 2.68 -32.97 28.29
C ALA A 115 3.66 -32.33 29.29
N GLY A 116 4.20 -33.14 30.21
CA GLY A 116 5.27 -32.75 31.14
C GLY A 116 6.60 -32.41 30.47
N LEU A 117 6.82 -32.85 29.23
CA LEU A 117 8.00 -32.54 28.41
C LEU A 117 7.77 -31.36 27.46
N GLN A 118 6.71 -30.56 27.69
CA GLN A 118 6.35 -29.39 26.87
C GLN A 118 5.85 -29.70 25.46
N MET A 119 5.45 -30.95 25.17
CA MET A 119 4.87 -31.34 23.88
C MET A 119 3.44 -30.80 23.73
N ARG A 120 3.30 -29.61 23.12
CA ARG A 120 2.04 -28.87 22.91
C ARG A 120 2.02 -28.19 21.54
N GLY A 121 0.84 -27.92 21.02
CA GLY A 121 0.64 -27.16 19.79
C GLY A 121 -0.65 -26.33 19.82
N GLN A 122 -0.78 -25.46 18.83
CA GLN A 122 -1.99 -24.68 18.60
C GLN A 122 -2.35 -24.64 17.11
N ILE A 123 -3.64 -24.58 16.83
CA ILE A 123 -4.22 -24.31 15.52
C ILE A 123 -4.92 -22.96 15.60
N VAL A 124 -4.48 -21.98 14.82
CA VAL A 124 -5.14 -20.69 14.66
C VAL A 124 -6.02 -20.78 13.43
N ILE A 125 -7.34 -20.72 13.64
CA ILE A 125 -8.33 -20.67 12.58
C ILE A 125 -8.64 -19.21 12.35
N GLU A 126 -8.18 -18.68 11.22
CA GLU A 126 -8.46 -17.31 10.79
C GLU A 126 -8.94 -17.34 9.35
N SER A 127 -10.00 -16.58 9.05
CA SER A 127 -10.41 -16.44 7.66
C SER A 127 -9.24 -15.84 6.88
N ARG A 128 -8.74 -16.56 5.86
CA ARG A 128 -8.00 -15.90 4.79
C ARG A 128 -8.88 -14.74 4.34
N PRO A 129 -8.37 -13.49 4.21
CA PRO A 129 -9.17 -12.44 3.60
C PRO A 129 -9.69 -13.01 2.29
N ASP A 130 -11.01 -13.00 2.06
CA ASP A 130 -11.60 -13.49 0.81
C ASP A 130 -10.94 -12.74 -0.36
N ILE A 131 -9.93 -13.37 -0.96
CA ILE A 131 -9.11 -12.80 -2.03
C ILE A 131 -9.75 -13.11 -3.39
N THR A 132 -10.71 -14.03 -3.44
CA THR A 132 -11.46 -14.32 -4.67
C THR A 132 -12.77 -13.54 -4.72
N MET A 133 -12.93 -12.71 -5.74
CA MET A 133 -14.23 -12.17 -6.08
C MET A 133 -15.16 -13.30 -6.54
N GLU A 134 -16.18 -13.63 -5.75
CA GLU A 134 -17.39 -14.23 -6.32
C GLU A 134 -17.97 -13.25 -7.36
N LEU A 135 -18.41 -13.80 -8.50
CA LEU A 135 -19.04 -13.08 -9.60
C LEU A 135 -20.37 -12.45 -9.11
N GLY A 136 -20.27 -11.29 -8.44
CA GLY A 136 -21.39 -10.64 -7.74
C GLY A 136 -20.99 -9.40 -6.91
N ASN A 137 -19.72 -9.27 -6.52
CA ASN A 137 -19.21 -8.08 -5.83
C ASN A 137 -18.80 -6.98 -6.84
N PHE A 138 -19.20 -5.73 -6.61
CA PHE A 138 -18.84 -4.60 -7.47
C PHE A 138 -17.33 -4.27 -7.32
N PRO A 139 -16.53 -4.20 -8.41
CA PRO A 139 -15.06 -4.03 -8.33
C PRO A 139 -14.66 -2.55 -8.15
N TRP A 140 -14.90 -2.01 -6.95
CA TRP A 140 -14.70 -0.59 -6.61
C TRP A 140 -13.30 -0.06 -6.95
N LEU A 141 -12.25 -0.83 -6.68
CA LEU A 141 -10.86 -0.42 -6.82
C LEU A 141 -10.42 -0.41 -8.28
N SER A 142 -10.83 -1.40 -9.07
CA SER A 142 -10.59 -1.43 -10.51
C SER A 142 -11.17 -0.19 -11.23
N TYR A 143 -12.36 0.29 -10.83
CA TYR A 143 -12.94 1.51 -11.41
C TYR A 143 -12.12 2.78 -11.12
N LEU A 144 -11.43 2.85 -9.97
CA LEU A 144 -10.52 3.98 -9.68
C LEU A 144 -9.32 4.01 -10.65
N LEU A 145 -8.89 2.86 -11.16
CA LEU A 145 -7.77 2.75 -12.09
C LEU A 145 -8.19 2.99 -13.54
N VAL A 146 -9.23 2.28 -13.98
CA VAL A 146 -9.62 2.21 -15.39
C VAL A 146 -10.34 3.47 -15.85
N PHE A 147 -11.19 4.06 -15.00
CA PHE A 147 -12.05 5.18 -15.42
C PHE A 147 -11.25 6.44 -15.80
N PRO A 148 -10.21 6.85 -15.05
CA PRO A 148 -9.37 7.97 -15.48
C PRO A 148 -8.57 7.68 -16.75
N LEU A 149 -8.15 6.43 -17.00
CA LEU A 149 -7.51 6.07 -18.27
C LEU A 149 -8.48 6.21 -19.46
N ILE A 150 -9.74 5.77 -19.31
CA ILE A 150 -10.77 5.99 -20.33
C ILE A 150 -10.98 7.48 -20.57
N GLY A 151 -11.08 8.28 -19.50
CA GLY A 151 -11.18 9.74 -19.60
C GLY A 151 -9.97 10.36 -20.33
N ALA A 152 -8.76 9.88 -20.07
CA ALA A 152 -7.55 10.34 -20.75
C ALA A 152 -7.58 10.03 -22.26
N LEU A 153 -7.99 8.81 -22.62
CA LEU A 153 -8.19 8.42 -24.02
C LEU A 153 -9.27 9.26 -24.69
N TRP A 154 -10.36 9.57 -23.99
CA TRP A 154 -11.42 10.44 -24.50
C TRP A 154 -10.95 11.88 -24.71
N CYS A 155 -10.07 12.42 -23.85
CA CYS A 155 -9.43 13.71 -24.11
C CYS A 155 -8.69 13.71 -25.45
N PHE A 156 -8.03 12.61 -25.84
CA PHE A 156 -7.39 12.51 -27.16
C PHE A 156 -8.40 12.29 -28.30
N ALA A 157 -9.43 11.46 -28.08
CA ALA A 157 -10.46 11.20 -29.08
C ALA A 157 -11.21 12.48 -29.49
N PHE A 158 -11.47 13.36 -28.53
CA PHE A 158 -12.15 14.64 -28.75
C PHE A 158 -11.19 15.84 -28.89
N ARG A 159 -9.91 15.60 -29.24
CA ARG A 159 -8.87 16.65 -29.35
C ARG A 159 -9.23 17.87 -30.20
N ASN A 160 -10.12 17.69 -31.17
CA ASN A 160 -10.55 18.75 -32.09
C ASN A 160 -11.63 19.67 -31.49
N ASN A 161 -12.27 19.26 -30.38
CA ASN A 161 -13.23 20.08 -29.66
C ASN A 161 -12.53 20.75 -28.47
N PRO A 162 -12.24 22.07 -28.53
CA PRO A 162 -11.44 22.75 -27.51
C PRO A 162 -12.01 22.63 -26.10
N GLU A 163 -13.34 22.55 -25.98
CA GLU A 163 -14.05 22.56 -24.70
C GLU A 163 -14.27 21.15 -24.12
N ALA A 164 -14.22 20.08 -24.92
CA ALA A 164 -14.59 18.75 -24.46
C ALA A 164 -13.69 18.23 -23.31
N HIS A 165 -12.39 18.51 -23.38
CA HIS A 165 -11.36 17.96 -22.47
C HIS A 165 -11.63 18.26 -21.00
N LYS A 166 -12.01 19.51 -20.67
CA LYS A 166 -12.24 19.93 -19.29
C LYS A 166 -13.51 19.32 -18.71
N TYR A 167 -14.56 19.14 -19.52
CA TYR A 167 -15.78 18.44 -19.09
C TYR A 167 -15.54 16.93 -18.94
N ILE A 168 -14.77 16.32 -19.83
CA ILE A 168 -14.37 14.91 -19.72
C ILE A 168 -13.56 14.71 -18.42
N ALA A 169 -12.53 15.53 -18.20
CA ALA A 169 -11.71 15.45 -17.00
C ALA A 169 -12.51 15.72 -15.72
N LEU A 170 -13.40 16.72 -15.73
CA LEU A 170 -14.23 17.02 -14.56
C LEU A 170 -15.22 15.88 -14.27
N GLY A 171 -15.92 15.38 -15.29
CA GLY A 171 -16.84 14.25 -15.13
C GLY A 171 -16.14 12.99 -14.62
N THR A 172 -14.94 12.73 -15.15
CA THR A 172 -14.09 11.59 -14.76
C THR A 172 -13.64 11.71 -13.30
N THR A 173 -13.10 12.87 -12.93
CA THR A 173 -12.61 13.12 -11.55
C THR A 173 -13.75 13.13 -10.53
N LEU A 174 -14.92 13.69 -10.87
CA LEU A 174 -16.11 13.65 -10.01
C LEU A 174 -16.64 12.23 -9.83
N PHE A 175 -16.65 11.42 -10.89
CA PHE A 175 -17.01 10.01 -10.78
C PHE A 175 -16.07 9.26 -9.82
N THR A 176 -14.76 9.41 -10.00
CA THR A 176 -13.79 8.77 -9.09
C THR A 176 -13.83 9.34 -7.67
N LEU A 177 -14.22 10.60 -7.48
CA LEU A 177 -14.49 11.15 -6.15
C LEU A 177 -15.65 10.39 -5.49
N LEU A 178 -16.76 10.17 -6.20
CA LEU A 178 -17.88 9.39 -5.68
C LEU A 178 -17.44 7.97 -5.30
N ILE A 179 -16.69 7.29 -6.16
CA ILE A 179 -16.13 5.97 -5.85
C ILE A 179 -15.22 6.03 -4.63
N SER A 180 -14.33 7.03 -4.52
CA SER A 180 -13.43 7.17 -3.37
C SER A 180 -14.16 7.43 -2.05
N VAL A 181 -15.29 8.14 -2.07
CA VAL A 181 -16.17 8.33 -0.89
C VAL A 181 -16.81 7.01 -0.49
N VAL A 182 -17.31 6.23 -1.45
CA VAL A 182 -17.88 4.90 -1.16
C VAL A 182 -16.81 3.96 -0.61
N VAL A 183 -15.61 3.95 -1.21
CA VAL A 183 -14.46 3.17 -0.73
C VAL A 183 -14.11 3.54 0.71
N PHE A 184 -14.06 4.84 1.05
CA PHE A 184 -13.79 5.30 2.41
C PHE A 184 -14.86 4.84 3.41
N ILE A 185 -16.13 4.96 3.07
CA ILE A 185 -17.24 4.51 3.93
C ILE A 185 -17.20 2.99 4.12
N LYS A 186 -16.95 2.23 3.05
CA LYS A 186 -16.91 0.76 3.09
C LYS A 186 -15.66 0.19 3.76
N ALA A 187 -14.52 0.89 3.71
CA ALA A 187 -13.32 0.50 4.44
C ALA A 187 -13.57 0.49 5.96
N GLY A 188 -14.37 1.46 6.45
CA GLY A 188 -14.76 1.54 7.85
C GLY A 188 -13.56 1.77 8.79
N SER A 189 -13.73 1.42 10.07
CA SER A 189 -12.70 1.56 11.10
C SER A 189 -12.13 0.22 11.59
N GLY A 190 -12.46 -0.88 10.91
CA GLY A 190 -11.94 -2.21 11.25
C GLY A 190 -10.49 -2.39 10.82
N SER A 191 -9.80 -3.36 11.42
CA SER A 191 -8.49 -3.81 10.98
C SER A 191 -8.58 -4.65 9.69
N GLY A 192 -7.43 -4.81 9.03
CA GLY A 192 -7.26 -5.64 7.84
C GLY A 192 -7.62 -4.95 6.52
N PHE A 193 -7.35 -5.66 5.43
CA PHE A 193 -7.71 -5.23 4.09
C PHE A 193 -9.19 -5.45 3.78
N ARG A 194 -9.76 -4.55 2.99
CA ARG A 194 -11.16 -4.52 2.56
C ARG A 194 -11.22 -4.25 1.06
N LEU A 195 -12.34 -4.63 0.45
CA LEU A 195 -12.58 -4.46 -0.99
C LEU A 195 -11.46 -5.08 -1.83
N MET A 196 -11.00 -6.27 -1.42
CA MET A 196 -9.92 -6.98 -2.10
C MET A 196 -10.37 -7.40 -3.51
N GLU A 197 -9.50 -7.19 -4.49
CA GLU A 197 -9.70 -7.62 -5.87
C GLU A 197 -8.37 -8.19 -6.37
N GLU A 198 -8.36 -9.42 -6.87
CA GLU A 198 -7.16 -10.01 -7.45
C GLU A 198 -7.39 -10.41 -8.91
N TYR A 199 -6.44 -10.03 -9.77
CA TYR A 199 -6.37 -10.50 -11.14
C TYR A 199 -4.97 -11.00 -11.46
N GLU A 200 -4.85 -12.27 -11.82
CA GLU A 200 -3.58 -12.83 -12.26
C GLU A 200 -3.07 -12.11 -13.52
N TRP A 201 -1.83 -11.60 -13.49
CA TRP A 201 -1.23 -10.92 -14.63
C TRP A 201 -0.09 -11.74 -15.26
N ALA A 202 0.90 -12.13 -14.46
CA ALA A 202 1.98 -13.00 -14.91
C ALA A 202 2.25 -14.09 -13.86
N PRO A 203 1.46 -15.19 -13.86
CA PRO A 203 1.56 -16.25 -12.84
C PRO A 203 2.96 -16.87 -12.74
N ASN A 204 3.65 -17.05 -13.88
CA ASN A 204 5.01 -17.60 -13.92
C ASN A 204 6.05 -16.73 -13.19
N LEU A 205 5.75 -15.46 -12.96
CA LEU A 205 6.59 -14.52 -12.22
C LEU A 205 6.01 -14.20 -10.84
N GLY A 206 4.82 -14.71 -10.51
CA GLY A 206 4.12 -14.36 -9.27
C GLY A 206 3.54 -12.95 -9.23
N VAL A 207 3.25 -12.36 -10.38
CA VAL A 207 2.71 -10.99 -10.46
C VAL A 207 1.20 -11.04 -10.59
N SER A 208 0.49 -10.43 -9.64
CA SER A 208 -0.95 -10.21 -9.73
C SER A 208 -1.30 -8.72 -9.58
N LEU A 209 -2.40 -8.31 -10.18
CA LEU A 209 -3.05 -7.04 -9.85
C LEU A 209 -3.86 -7.26 -8.57
N LEU A 210 -3.16 -7.39 -7.45
CA LEU A 210 -3.75 -7.50 -6.12
C LEU A 210 -4.07 -6.10 -5.59
N LEU A 211 -5.36 -5.80 -5.44
CA LEU A 211 -5.88 -4.53 -4.97
C LEU A 211 -6.54 -4.71 -3.60
N GLY A 212 -6.40 -3.73 -2.72
CA GLY A 212 -7.07 -3.69 -1.44
C GLY A 212 -6.93 -2.35 -0.75
N VAL A 213 -7.82 -2.05 0.18
CA VAL A 213 -7.77 -0.84 1.01
C VAL A 213 -7.93 -1.16 2.48
N ASP A 214 -7.31 -0.34 3.32
CA ASP A 214 -7.34 -0.42 4.78
C ASP A 214 -7.37 0.99 5.40
N GLY A 215 -7.14 1.09 6.71
CA GLY A 215 -7.06 2.37 7.43
C GLY A 215 -5.93 3.30 6.96
N LEU A 216 -4.87 2.77 6.34
CA LEU A 216 -3.77 3.56 5.77
C LEU A 216 -4.12 4.08 4.36
N SER A 217 -4.76 3.24 3.55
CA SER A 217 -5.03 3.50 2.13
C SER A 217 -6.26 4.36 1.91
N SER A 218 -7.34 4.07 2.63
CA SER A 218 -8.64 4.69 2.39
C SER A 218 -8.64 6.22 2.56
N PRO A 219 -7.93 6.85 3.52
CA PRO A 219 -7.87 8.31 3.61
C PRO A 219 -7.13 8.94 2.43
N LEU A 220 -6.10 8.26 1.90
CA LEU A 220 -5.28 8.76 0.78
C LEU A 220 -5.99 8.58 -0.57
N VAL A 221 -6.79 7.52 -0.71
CA VAL A 221 -7.72 7.34 -1.84
C VAL A 221 -8.77 8.45 -1.84
N LEU A 222 -9.39 8.74 -0.68
CA LEU A 222 -10.34 9.85 -0.55
C LEU A 222 -9.69 11.19 -0.87
N LEU A 223 -8.51 11.45 -0.32
CA LEU A 223 -7.74 12.66 -0.58
C LEU A 223 -7.47 12.84 -2.08
N THR A 224 -7.08 11.79 -2.77
CA THR A 224 -6.87 11.80 -4.23
C THR A 224 -8.16 12.17 -4.97
N GLY A 225 -9.29 11.60 -4.54
CA GLY A 225 -10.62 11.92 -5.07
C GLY A 225 -11.04 13.37 -4.84
N ILE A 226 -10.64 14.00 -3.73
CA ILE A 226 -10.93 15.41 -3.43
C ILE A 226 -10.06 16.35 -4.26
N ILE A 227 -8.75 16.08 -4.33
CA ILE A 227 -7.78 17.00 -4.93
C ILE A 227 -7.85 17.02 -6.47
N CYS A 228 -8.11 15.88 -7.12
CA CYS A 228 -8.15 15.81 -8.59
C CYS A 228 -9.24 16.69 -9.24
N PRO A 229 -10.52 16.67 -8.82
CA PRO A 229 -11.54 17.56 -9.41
C PRO A 229 -11.24 19.04 -9.13
N LEU A 230 -10.71 19.37 -7.94
CA LEU A 230 -10.26 20.73 -7.64
C LEU A 230 -9.11 21.17 -8.56
N THR A 231 -8.19 20.27 -8.88
CA THR A 231 -7.11 20.52 -9.84
C THR A 231 -7.66 20.83 -11.23
N VAL A 232 -8.65 20.06 -11.70
CA VAL A 232 -9.31 20.27 -13.00
C VAL A 232 -10.02 21.63 -13.03
N LEU A 233 -10.79 21.95 -11.99
CA LEU A 233 -11.50 23.22 -11.87
C LEU A 233 -10.53 24.41 -11.85
N PHE A 234 -9.42 24.30 -11.12
CA PHE A 234 -8.41 25.36 -11.09
C PHE A 234 -7.71 25.54 -12.44
N SER A 235 -7.66 24.49 -13.27
CA SER A 235 -7.02 24.48 -14.58
C SER A 235 -8.01 24.73 -15.73
N TRP A 236 -9.23 25.18 -15.43
CA TRP A 236 -10.33 25.30 -16.41
C TRP A 236 -9.99 26.15 -17.64
N HIS A 237 -9.12 27.13 -17.47
CA HIS A 237 -8.73 28.09 -18.50
C HIS A 237 -7.43 27.72 -19.24
N GLU A 238 -6.91 26.51 -19.06
CA GLU A 238 -5.72 26.05 -19.78
C GLU A 238 -6.01 25.90 -21.28
N LYS A 239 -5.18 26.55 -22.11
CA LYS A 239 -5.36 26.63 -23.57
C LYS A 239 -4.21 26.00 -24.35
N GLU A 240 -3.04 25.84 -23.74
CA GLU A 240 -1.91 25.20 -24.39
C GLU A 240 -2.10 23.69 -24.40
N LYS A 241 -2.36 23.10 -25.58
CA LYS A 241 -2.51 21.64 -25.76
C LYS A 241 -3.48 21.01 -24.74
N PRO A 242 -4.74 21.49 -24.63
CA PRO A 242 -5.65 21.12 -23.54
C PRO A 242 -5.92 19.61 -23.50
N ALA A 243 -6.04 18.95 -24.65
CA ALA A 243 -6.20 17.50 -24.74
C ALA A 243 -5.08 16.75 -24.00
N LEU A 244 -3.82 17.12 -24.26
CA LEU A 244 -2.66 16.50 -23.62
C LEU A 244 -2.60 16.85 -22.14
N PHE A 245 -2.83 18.11 -21.78
CA PHE A 245 -2.80 18.56 -20.39
C PHE A 245 -3.77 17.76 -19.51
N PHE A 246 -5.05 17.73 -19.87
CA PHE A 246 -6.07 17.01 -19.10
C PHE A 246 -5.90 15.50 -19.16
N ALA A 247 -5.41 14.94 -20.28
CA ALA A 247 -5.08 13.51 -20.33
C ALA A 247 -3.95 13.16 -19.35
N LEU A 248 -2.90 13.98 -19.25
CA LEU A 248 -1.80 13.77 -18.29
C LEU A 248 -2.28 13.88 -16.83
N LEU A 249 -3.23 14.79 -16.53
CA LEU A 249 -3.84 14.88 -15.20
C LEU A 249 -4.63 13.59 -14.85
N LEU A 250 -5.34 13.02 -15.81
CA LEU A 250 -6.10 11.79 -15.59
C LEU A 250 -5.20 10.54 -15.50
N VAL A 251 -4.14 10.46 -16.31
CA VAL A 251 -3.10 9.42 -16.17
C VAL A 251 -2.41 9.52 -14.82
N MET A 252 -2.09 10.74 -14.38
CA MET A 252 -1.57 11.01 -13.04
C MET A 252 -2.54 10.48 -11.97
N GLN A 253 -3.84 10.77 -12.11
CA GLN A 253 -4.85 10.31 -11.16
C GLN A 253 -4.90 8.78 -11.06
N THR A 254 -4.92 8.05 -12.18
CA THR A 254 -4.83 6.58 -12.17
C THR A 254 -3.60 6.11 -11.42
N ALA A 255 -2.43 6.70 -11.70
CA ALA A 255 -1.18 6.28 -11.10
C ALA A 255 -1.16 6.55 -9.58
N LEU A 256 -1.69 7.69 -9.14
CA LEU A 256 -1.84 8.01 -7.72
C LEU A 256 -2.77 7.03 -7.01
N TYR A 257 -3.92 6.68 -7.58
CA TYR A 257 -4.78 5.65 -7.01
C TYR A 257 -4.06 4.31 -6.94
N GLY A 258 -3.41 3.90 -8.03
CA GLY A 258 -2.68 2.63 -8.11
C GLY A 258 -1.67 2.44 -6.99
N VAL A 259 -0.91 3.49 -6.64
CA VAL A 259 0.04 3.43 -5.51
C VAL A 259 -0.65 3.10 -4.19
N PHE A 260 -1.83 3.67 -3.92
CA PHE A 260 -2.49 3.52 -2.62
C PHE A 260 -3.36 2.27 -2.49
N ILE A 261 -3.71 1.62 -3.60
CA ILE A 261 -4.62 0.47 -3.57
C ILE A 261 -3.94 -0.84 -3.95
N THR A 262 -2.72 -0.80 -4.50
CA THR A 262 -2.00 -2.01 -4.92
C THR A 262 -1.27 -2.65 -3.73
N LEU A 263 -1.35 -3.98 -3.65
CA LEU A 263 -0.72 -4.84 -2.64
C LEU A 263 0.30 -5.81 -3.25
N ASP A 264 0.74 -5.58 -4.49
CA ASP A 264 1.80 -6.32 -5.17
C ASP A 264 3.01 -5.38 -5.38
N TYR A 265 4.22 -5.78 -4.98
CA TYR A 265 5.42 -4.93 -5.05
C TYR A 265 5.78 -4.52 -6.48
N PHE A 266 5.62 -5.41 -7.45
CA PHE A 266 5.96 -5.13 -8.84
C PHE A 266 4.98 -4.13 -9.44
N VAL A 267 3.68 -4.35 -9.22
CA VAL A 267 2.63 -3.43 -9.69
C VAL A 267 2.68 -2.08 -8.93
N PHE A 268 2.99 -2.10 -7.64
CA PHE A 268 3.22 -0.90 -6.85
C PHE A 268 4.37 -0.07 -7.42
N TYR A 269 5.48 -0.71 -7.78
CA TYR A 269 6.60 -0.04 -8.45
C TYR A 269 6.21 0.56 -9.80
N ILE A 270 5.41 -0.15 -10.61
CA ILE A 270 4.90 0.38 -11.88
C ILE A 270 4.11 1.66 -11.64
N PHE A 271 3.13 1.66 -10.74
CA PHE A 271 2.37 2.89 -10.48
C PHE A 271 3.24 4.00 -9.90
N TRP A 272 4.20 3.67 -9.04
CA TRP A 272 5.18 4.62 -8.52
C TRP A 272 5.96 5.33 -9.63
N GLU A 273 6.42 4.61 -10.63
CA GLU A 273 7.14 5.15 -11.79
C GLU A 273 6.21 5.88 -12.77
N VAL A 274 5.02 5.34 -13.01
CA VAL A 274 4.04 5.96 -13.91
C VAL A 274 3.64 7.34 -13.40
N VAL A 275 3.61 7.60 -12.09
CA VAL A 275 3.40 8.95 -11.51
C VAL A 275 4.45 9.96 -12.00
N LEU A 276 5.69 9.56 -12.25
CA LEU A 276 6.77 10.48 -12.67
C LEU A 276 6.56 11.00 -14.09
N ILE A 277 6.05 10.17 -15.00
CA ILE A 277 5.90 10.49 -16.43
C ILE A 277 4.99 11.71 -16.66
N PRO A 278 3.72 11.73 -16.22
CA PRO A 278 2.85 12.87 -16.40
C PRO A 278 3.35 14.09 -15.63
N MET A 279 3.96 13.93 -14.44
CA MET A 279 4.49 15.07 -13.69
C MET A 279 5.63 15.74 -14.45
N PHE A 280 6.55 14.94 -14.99
CA PHE A 280 7.66 15.43 -15.80
C PHE A 280 7.16 16.27 -16.97
N PHE A 281 6.19 15.76 -17.74
CA PHE A 281 5.63 16.50 -18.88
C PHE A 281 4.83 17.73 -18.45
N LEU A 282 4.06 17.65 -17.36
CA LEU A 282 3.32 18.81 -16.81
C LEU A 282 4.28 19.96 -16.47
N ILE A 283 5.42 19.66 -15.83
CA ILE A 283 6.45 20.68 -15.56
C ILE A 283 7.11 21.12 -16.86
N ALA A 284 7.59 20.19 -17.69
CA ALA A 284 8.42 20.49 -18.85
C ALA A 284 7.68 21.33 -19.93
N ILE A 285 6.38 21.15 -20.09
CA ILE A 285 5.58 21.81 -21.13
C ILE A 285 4.87 23.06 -20.59
N TRP A 286 4.24 23.01 -19.40
CA TRP A 286 3.44 24.12 -18.84
C TRP A 286 4.10 24.82 -17.66
N GLY A 287 5.35 24.49 -17.34
CA GLY A 287 6.08 25.15 -16.27
C GLY A 287 6.59 26.55 -16.65
N GLY A 288 7.16 27.23 -15.66
CA GLY A 288 7.77 28.56 -15.81
C GLY A 288 9.14 28.54 -16.49
N ASP A 289 9.89 29.64 -16.35
CA ASP A 289 11.11 29.90 -17.13
C ASP A 289 12.18 28.79 -17.00
N ASN A 290 12.39 28.26 -15.79
CA ASN A 290 13.39 27.23 -15.53
C ASN A 290 12.81 25.79 -15.55
N ARG A 291 11.67 25.59 -16.22
CA ARG A 291 10.96 24.30 -16.29
C ARG A 291 11.81 23.12 -16.75
N ARG A 292 12.74 23.32 -17.69
CA ARG A 292 13.61 22.24 -18.19
C ARG A 292 14.55 21.73 -17.11
N TYR A 293 15.19 22.63 -16.38
CA TYR A 293 16.06 22.26 -15.27
C TYR A 293 15.25 21.56 -14.16
N ALA A 294 14.11 22.14 -13.76
CA ALA A 294 13.29 21.58 -12.68
C ALA A 294 12.70 20.21 -13.01
N SER A 295 12.17 20.01 -14.23
CA SER A 295 11.61 18.72 -14.66
C SER A 295 12.68 17.62 -14.72
N ILE A 296 13.86 17.91 -15.28
CA ILE A 296 14.97 16.96 -15.33
C ILE A 296 15.49 16.66 -13.92
N LYS A 297 15.69 17.68 -13.08
CA LYS A 297 16.13 17.49 -11.69
C LYS A 297 15.14 16.63 -10.92
N PHE A 298 13.84 16.93 -10.99
CA PHE A 298 12.76 16.12 -10.41
C PHE A 298 12.84 14.66 -10.84
N PHE A 299 12.93 14.42 -12.15
CA PHE A 299 12.97 13.08 -12.71
C PHE A 299 14.20 12.32 -12.24
N ILE A 300 15.41 12.88 -12.43
CA ILE A 300 16.65 12.20 -12.06
C ILE A 300 16.71 11.92 -10.56
N TYR A 301 16.32 12.87 -9.70
CA TYR A 301 16.33 12.66 -8.25
C TYR A 301 15.45 11.48 -7.84
N THR A 302 14.21 11.48 -8.32
CA THR A 302 13.20 10.53 -7.87
C THR A 302 13.36 9.16 -8.53
N PHE A 303 13.73 9.13 -9.81
CA PHE A 303 14.01 7.90 -10.57
C PHE A 303 15.25 7.17 -10.05
N THR A 304 16.33 7.89 -9.74
CA THR A 304 17.55 7.24 -9.23
C THR A 304 17.29 6.56 -7.88
N ALA A 305 16.53 7.22 -7.01
CA ALA A 305 16.16 6.65 -5.71
C ALA A 305 15.20 5.46 -5.86
N SER A 306 14.27 5.51 -6.82
CA SER A 306 13.33 4.41 -7.03
C SER A 306 13.97 3.17 -7.66
N VAL A 307 15.03 3.31 -8.47
CA VAL A 307 15.81 2.15 -8.94
C VAL A 307 16.46 1.41 -7.76
N ILE A 308 16.97 2.12 -6.75
CA ILE A 308 17.50 1.50 -5.52
C ILE A 308 16.38 0.78 -4.76
N MET A 309 15.19 1.38 -4.69
CA MET A 309 14.00 0.75 -4.10
C MET A 309 13.59 -0.52 -4.85
N LEU A 310 13.66 -0.53 -6.19
CA LEU A 310 13.38 -1.73 -7.00
C LEU A 310 14.32 -2.88 -6.62
N VAL A 311 15.61 -2.61 -6.40
CA VAL A 311 16.55 -3.63 -5.90
C VAL A 311 16.07 -4.21 -4.56
N GLY A 312 15.55 -3.37 -3.66
CA GLY A 312 14.94 -3.80 -2.41
C GLY A 312 13.71 -4.70 -2.61
N PHE A 313 12.81 -4.36 -3.52
CA PHE A 313 11.64 -5.20 -3.84
C PHE A 313 12.03 -6.55 -4.46
N MET A 314 13.04 -6.56 -5.35
CA MET A 314 13.55 -7.81 -5.91
C MET A 314 14.22 -8.67 -4.83
N ALA A 315 14.97 -8.05 -3.90
CA ALA A 315 15.56 -8.77 -2.77
C ALA A 315 14.49 -9.43 -1.90
N LEU A 316 13.40 -8.72 -1.57
CA LEU A 316 12.26 -9.30 -0.85
C LEU A 316 11.64 -10.48 -1.58
N TYR A 317 11.41 -10.36 -2.89
CA TYR A 317 10.84 -11.43 -3.72
C TYR A 317 11.69 -12.71 -3.67
N PHE A 318 13.01 -12.58 -3.86
CA PHE A 318 13.90 -13.75 -3.88
C PHE A 318 14.12 -14.35 -2.49
N GLU A 319 14.24 -13.53 -1.44
CA GLU A 319 14.46 -14.01 -0.08
C GLU A 319 13.21 -14.70 0.48
N ALA A 320 12.01 -14.19 0.17
CA ALA A 320 10.76 -14.81 0.61
C ALA A 320 10.55 -16.21 0.01
N GLY A 321 11.06 -16.47 -1.20
CA GLY A 321 11.01 -17.80 -1.84
C GLY A 321 9.60 -18.29 -2.24
N VAL A 322 8.56 -17.48 -2.01
CA VAL A 322 7.15 -17.84 -2.28
C VAL A 322 6.72 -17.70 -3.75
N ASN A 323 7.61 -17.23 -4.64
CA ASN A 323 7.30 -16.94 -6.04
C ASN A 323 6.06 -16.05 -6.22
N SER A 324 5.88 -15.05 -5.36
CA SER A 324 4.77 -14.09 -5.37
C SER A 324 5.30 -12.69 -5.05
N PHE A 325 4.82 -11.67 -5.76
CA PHE A 325 5.08 -10.27 -5.46
C PHE A 325 4.04 -9.67 -4.49
N SER A 326 3.08 -10.46 -4.01
CA SER A 326 2.13 -10.06 -2.97
C SER A 326 2.87 -9.56 -1.72
N MET A 327 2.55 -8.33 -1.32
CA MET A 327 3.04 -7.73 -0.07
C MET A 327 2.56 -8.51 1.15
N ILE A 328 1.40 -9.18 1.05
CA ILE A 328 0.84 -10.01 2.11
C ILE A 328 1.68 -11.29 2.25
N ASP A 329 1.90 -12.00 1.15
CA ASP A 329 2.63 -13.28 1.17
C ASP A 329 4.07 -13.09 1.62
N ILE A 330 4.74 -12.05 1.12
CA ILE A 330 6.12 -11.71 1.50
C ILE A 330 6.18 -11.31 2.98
N ALA A 331 5.20 -10.55 3.50
CA ALA A 331 5.17 -10.20 4.92
C ALA A 331 4.98 -11.44 5.81
N ASN A 332 4.10 -12.37 5.42
CA ASN A 332 3.85 -13.61 6.15
C ASN A 332 5.08 -14.54 6.17
N ASN A 333 5.91 -14.49 5.13
CA ASN A 333 7.13 -15.30 5.00
C ASN A 333 8.41 -14.56 5.43
N SER A 334 8.28 -13.44 6.14
CA SER A 334 9.43 -12.61 6.57
C SER A 334 10.12 -13.10 7.85
N SER A 335 9.55 -14.08 8.56
CA SER A 335 10.08 -14.59 9.84
C SER A 335 11.47 -15.22 9.72
N GLY A 336 11.79 -15.76 8.54
CA GLY A 336 13.11 -16.33 8.23
C GLY A 336 14.18 -15.31 7.83
N PHE A 337 13.84 -14.04 7.61
CA PHE A 337 14.79 -13.05 7.12
C PHE A 337 15.87 -12.74 8.15
N SER A 338 17.14 -12.94 7.75
CA SER A 338 18.27 -12.61 8.61
C SER A 338 18.30 -11.12 8.96
N ARG A 339 18.81 -10.79 10.15
CA ARG A 339 18.93 -9.39 10.58
C ARG A 339 19.73 -8.53 9.59
N GLU A 340 20.81 -9.07 9.02
CA GLU A 340 21.65 -8.35 8.06
C GLU A 340 20.89 -8.06 6.76
N PHE A 341 20.16 -9.04 6.25
CA PHE A 341 19.28 -8.84 5.10
C PHE A 341 18.25 -7.73 5.38
N GLN A 342 17.58 -7.79 6.53
CA GLN A 342 16.56 -6.79 6.88
C GLN A 342 17.13 -5.37 6.91
N ILE A 343 18.32 -5.18 7.48
CA ILE A 343 18.99 -3.87 7.56
C ILE A 343 19.29 -3.31 6.17
N TRP A 344 19.88 -4.11 5.28
CA TRP A 344 20.28 -3.64 3.94
C TRP A 344 19.11 -3.40 3.01
N VAL A 345 18.10 -4.29 3.05
CA VAL A 345 16.90 -4.12 2.24
C VAL A 345 16.07 -2.96 2.76
N PHE A 346 15.94 -2.80 4.09
CA PHE A 346 15.28 -1.63 4.66
C PHE A 346 15.99 -0.34 4.26
N ALA A 347 17.33 -0.31 4.26
CA ALA A 347 18.10 0.85 3.80
C ALA A 347 17.80 1.21 2.34
N ALA A 348 17.74 0.21 1.45
CA ALA A 348 17.45 0.41 0.03
C ALA A 348 16.03 0.98 -0.19
N LEU A 349 15.03 0.41 0.49
CA LEU A 349 13.65 0.89 0.44
C LEU A 349 13.52 2.29 1.06
N PHE A 350 14.16 2.51 2.22
CA PHE A 350 14.14 3.78 2.92
C PHE A 350 14.71 4.92 2.08
N ILE A 351 15.80 4.70 1.32
CA ILE A 351 16.32 5.72 0.39
C ILE A 351 15.27 6.12 -0.64
N GLY A 352 14.63 5.14 -1.29
CA GLY A 352 13.58 5.38 -2.28
C GLY A 352 12.42 6.21 -1.72
N PHE A 353 11.94 5.83 -0.54
CA PHE A 353 10.86 6.54 0.13
C PHE A 353 11.31 7.91 0.64
N ALA A 354 12.46 8.04 1.29
CA ALA A 354 12.97 9.28 1.88
C ALA A 354 13.13 10.42 0.86
N VAL A 355 13.57 10.11 -0.36
CA VAL A 355 13.62 11.10 -1.45
C VAL A 355 12.22 11.60 -1.81
N LYS A 356 11.20 10.74 -1.75
CA LYS A 356 9.80 11.11 -2.02
C LYS A 356 9.10 11.77 -0.81
N ILE A 357 9.58 11.55 0.42
CA ILE A 357 9.16 12.21 1.69
C ILE A 357 9.74 13.64 1.86
N PRO A 358 10.38 14.16 0.81
CA PRO A 358 11.53 15.07 0.83
C PRO A 358 12.17 15.30 2.22
N SER A 359 12.75 14.27 2.83
CA SER A 359 13.55 14.46 4.05
C SER A 359 14.87 15.16 3.74
N VAL A 360 15.43 15.93 4.67
CA VAL A 360 16.83 16.39 4.58
C VAL A 360 17.74 15.16 4.61
N PRO A 361 18.77 15.03 3.73
CA PRO A 361 19.24 15.98 2.71
C PRO A 361 18.59 15.87 1.32
N TRP A 362 17.71 14.89 1.08
CA TRP A 362 17.13 14.57 -0.23
C TRP A 362 15.88 15.40 -0.63
N HIS A 363 15.78 16.65 -0.20
CA HIS A 363 14.60 17.49 -0.42
C HIS A 363 14.77 18.51 -1.56
N THR A 364 15.98 18.74 -2.06
CA THR A 364 16.30 19.91 -2.92
C THR A 364 15.61 19.90 -4.29
N TRP A 365 15.08 18.77 -4.73
CA TRP A 365 14.27 18.68 -5.95
C TRP A 365 12.89 19.34 -5.77
N LEU A 366 12.35 19.33 -4.56
CA LEU A 366 10.97 19.70 -4.27
C LEU A 366 10.70 21.20 -4.47
N PRO A 367 11.49 22.14 -3.90
CA PRO A 367 11.24 23.56 -4.11
C PRO A 367 11.35 23.96 -5.58
N ASP A 368 12.37 23.45 -6.29
CA ASP A 368 12.57 23.75 -7.71
C ASP A 368 11.39 23.23 -8.56
N ALA A 369 10.90 22.02 -8.29
CA ALA A 369 9.74 21.45 -8.95
C ALA A 369 8.48 22.27 -8.71
N HIS A 370 8.16 22.66 -7.47
CA HIS A 370 6.97 23.45 -7.15
C HIS A 370 6.99 24.85 -7.75
N VAL A 371 8.14 25.53 -7.69
CA VAL A 371 8.32 26.88 -8.20
C VAL A 371 8.12 26.91 -9.71
N GLN A 372 8.57 25.88 -10.42
CA GLN A 372 8.45 25.82 -11.88
C GLN A 372 7.18 25.13 -12.37
N ALA A 373 6.54 24.27 -11.59
CA ALA A 373 5.33 23.57 -12.02
C ALA A 373 4.17 24.54 -12.31
N PRO A 374 3.30 24.22 -13.29
CA PRO A 374 1.99 24.87 -13.40
C PRO A 374 1.22 24.67 -12.09
N THR A 375 0.26 25.54 -11.78
CA THR A 375 -0.46 25.47 -10.51
C THR A 375 -1.14 24.12 -10.29
N ALA A 376 -1.70 23.52 -11.35
CA ALA A 376 -2.23 22.16 -11.34
C ALA A 376 -1.21 21.11 -10.88
N GLY A 377 0.01 21.21 -11.42
CA GLY A 377 1.12 20.33 -11.03
C GLY A 377 1.51 20.55 -9.57
N SER A 378 1.58 21.80 -9.09
CA SER A 378 1.88 22.08 -7.69
C SER A 378 0.81 21.52 -6.74
N ILE A 379 -0.48 21.60 -7.11
CA ILE A 379 -1.62 21.06 -6.36
C ILE A 379 -1.50 19.53 -6.22
N LEU A 380 -1.27 18.81 -7.31
CA LEU A 380 -1.14 17.35 -7.27
C LEU A 380 0.14 16.88 -6.57
N LEU A 381 1.26 17.55 -6.85
CA LEU A 381 2.56 17.25 -6.25
C LEU A 381 2.48 17.38 -4.73
N ALA A 382 2.01 18.52 -4.23
CA ALA A 382 1.90 18.76 -2.80
C ALA A 382 0.76 17.96 -2.16
N GLY A 383 -0.38 17.87 -2.84
CA GLY A 383 -1.61 17.31 -2.33
C GLY A 383 -1.52 15.81 -2.12
N VAL A 384 -0.99 15.07 -3.09
CA VAL A 384 -1.06 13.61 -3.09
C VAL A 384 0.32 12.96 -3.24
N MET A 385 1.13 13.42 -4.21
CA MET A 385 2.38 12.72 -4.57
C MET A 385 3.37 12.60 -3.40
N LEU A 386 3.46 13.62 -2.55
CA LEU A 386 4.34 13.59 -1.36
C LEU A 386 3.95 12.50 -0.34
N LYS A 387 2.69 12.05 -0.32
CA LYS A 387 2.18 11.09 0.66
C LYS A 387 2.60 9.67 0.32
N MET A 388 2.87 9.42 -0.97
CA MET A 388 3.33 8.12 -1.45
C MET A 388 4.59 7.66 -0.73
N GLY A 389 5.51 8.57 -0.39
CA GLY A 389 6.74 8.22 0.33
C GLY A 389 6.48 7.59 1.70
N LEU A 390 5.70 8.26 2.54
CA LEU A 390 5.36 7.75 3.87
C LEU A 390 4.41 6.55 3.79
N TYR A 391 3.48 6.54 2.84
CA TYR A 391 2.64 5.38 2.55
C TYR A 391 3.48 4.15 2.22
N GLY A 392 4.42 4.28 1.28
CA GLY A 392 5.31 3.20 0.88
C GLY A 392 6.22 2.74 2.03
N LEU A 393 6.75 3.66 2.82
CA LEU A 393 7.51 3.31 4.03
C LEU A 393 6.66 2.44 4.98
N MET A 394 5.44 2.86 5.29
CA MET A 394 4.56 2.14 6.23
C MET A 394 4.01 0.83 5.67
N ARG A 395 3.66 0.78 4.37
CA ARG A 395 3.05 -0.40 3.75
C ARG A 395 4.08 -1.41 3.28
N ALA A 396 5.11 -0.95 2.58
CA ALA A 396 5.99 -1.78 1.77
C ALA A 396 7.35 -2.05 2.44
N ALA A 397 7.73 -1.30 3.49
CA ALA A 397 9.00 -1.53 4.19
C ALA A 397 8.81 -2.02 5.63
N LEU A 398 7.93 -1.42 6.43
CA LEU A 398 7.80 -1.80 7.84
C LEU A 398 7.35 -3.26 8.06
N PRO A 399 6.30 -3.79 7.38
CA PRO A 399 5.78 -5.13 7.69
C PRO A 399 6.78 -6.27 7.42
N PRO A 400 7.47 -6.34 6.26
CA PRO A 400 8.41 -7.44 5.99
C PRO A 400 9.79 -7.26 6.66
N LEU A 401 10.12 -6.09 7.21
CA LEU A 401 11.47 -5.76 7.69
C LEU A 401 11.45 -5.11 9.09
N PRO A 402 10.77 -5.70 10.09
CA PRO A 402 10.58 -5.07 11.40
C PRO A 402 11.88 -4.78 12.15
N ILE A 403 12.87 -5.68 12.08
CA ILE A 403 14.18 -5.49 12.74
C ILE A 403 15.00 -4.42 12.02
N GLY A 404 14.94 -4.40 10.68
CA GLY A 404 15.58 -3.37 9.87
C GLY A 404 15.01 -1.97 10.19
N ALA A 405 13.70 -1.88 10.33
CA ALA A 405 13.01 -0.65 10.70
C ALA A 405 13.42 -0.15 12.09
N GLU A 406 13.46 -1.03 13.10
CA GLU A 406 13.86 -0.70 14.46
C GLU A 406 15.29 -0.10 14.51
N VAL A 407 16.23 -0.70 13.78
CA VAL A 407 17.61 -0.20 13.67
C VAL A 407 17.66 1.21 13.06
N PHE A 408 16.75 1.52 12.14
CA PHE A 408 16.68 2.81 11.46
C PHE A 408 15.90 3.88 12.21
N VAL A 409 15.18 3.55 13.30
CA VAL A 409 14.42 4.53 14.10
C VAL A 409 15.26 5.77 14.49
N PRO A 410 16.48 5.64 15.05
CA PRO A 410 17.29 6.83 15.40
C PRO A 410 17.58 7.72 14.20
N LEU A 411 17.83 7.13 13.02
CA LEU A 411 18.05 7.88 11.79
C LEU A 411 16.75 8.57 11.35
N MET A 412 15.61 7.86 11.33
CA MET A 412 14.32 8.44 10.96
C MET A 412 13.97 9.63 11.86
N VAL A 413 14.15 9.50 13.19
CA VAL A 413 13.94 10.58 14.15
C VAL A 413 14.87 11.77 13.86
N ALA A 414 16.16 11.52 13.63
CA ALA A 414 17.12 12.57 13.33
C ALA A 414 16.76 13.32 12.04
N LEU A 415 16.46 12.59 10.95
CA LEU A 415 16.07 13.17 9.68
C LEU A 415 14.75 13.93 9.79
N ALA A 416 13.78 13.42 10.56
CA ALA A 416 12.51 14.08 10.81
C ALA A 416 12.70 15.43 11.53
N ILE A 417 13.41 15.44 12.66
CA ILE A 417 13.68 16.67 13.44
C ILE A 417 14.45 17.69 12.59
N ILE A 418 15.48 17.25 11.88
CA ILE A 418 16.25 18.14 10.99
C ILE A 418 15.33 18.70 9.89
N SER A 419 14.48 17.88 9.28
CA SER A 419 13.55 18.34 8.23
C SER A 419 12.52 19.34 8.75
N ILE A 420 11.99 19.13 9.97
CA ILE A 420 11.07 20.06 10.64
C ILE A 420 11.73 21.42 10.80
N LEU A 421 12.91 21.47 11.43
CA LEU A 421 13.60 22.71 11.76
C LEU A 421 14.16 23.40 10.51
N TYR A 422 14.87 22.65 9.66
CA TYR A 422 15.52 23.17 8.47
C TYR A 422 14.49 23.67 7.45
N GLY A 423 13.42 22.90 7.21
CA GLY A 423 12.32 23.31 6.33
C GLY A 423 11.64 24.60 6.82
N ALA A 424 11.41 24.73 8.13
CA ALA A 424 10.83 25.93 8.72
C ALA A 424 11.75 27.16 8.57
N VAL A 425 13.04 27.02 8.90
CA VAL A 425 14.02 28.12 8.77
C VAL A 425 14.16 28.56 7.32
N LEU A 426 14.26 27.61 6.37
CA LEU A 426 14.33 27.96 4.96
C LEU A 426 13.05 28.62 4.47
N SER A 427 11.88 28.18 4.93
CA SER A 427 10.59 28.81 4.60
C SER A 427 10.56 30.30 5.00
N LEU A 428 11.08 30.66 6.17
CA LEU A 428 11.15 32.06 6.64
C LEU A 428 12.01 32.95 5.74
N GLY A 429 13.08 32.38 5.16
CA GLY A 429 13.99 33.10 4.27
C GLY A 429 13.52 33.22 2.82
N GLN A 430 12.35 32.66 2.46
CA GLN A 430 11.87 32.71 1.07
C GLN A 430 11.12 34.00 0.76
N THR A 431 11.41 34.58 -0.40
CA THR A 431 10.69 35.73 -0.97
C THR A 431 9.67 35.31 -2.04
N ASP A 432 9.74 34.07 -2.53
CA ASP A 432 8.79 33.49 -3.49
C ASP A 432 7.72 32.68 -2.75
N LEU A 433 6.45 33.00 -2.98
CA LEU A 433 5.34 32.37 -2.26
C LEU A 433 5.22 30.86 -2.53
N LYS A 434 5.46 30.38 -3.77
CA LYS A 434 5.44 28.93 -4.05
C LYS A 434 6.60 28.23 -3.36
N LYS A 435 7.78 28.86 -3.34
CA LYS A 435 8.97 28.32 -2.68
C LYS A 435 8.81 28.23 -1.17
N LEU A 436 8.18 29.25 -0.56
CA LEU A 436 7.80 29.26 0.86
C LEU A 436 6.92 28.04 1.19
N VAL A 437 5.83 27.84 0.44
CA VAL A 437 4.91 26.72 0.65
C VAL A 437 5.59 25.35 0.40
N ALA A 438 6.53 25.28 -0.55
CA ALA A 438 7.31 24.06 -0.77
C ALA A 438 8.21 23.71 0.42
N TYR A 439 8.89 24.69 1.03
CA TYR A 439 9.71 24.43 2.22
C TYR A 439 8.89 24.14 3.48
N SER A 440 7.72 24.76 3.64
CA SER A 440 6.82 24.37 4.73
C SER A 440 6.32 22.92 4.56
N SER A 441 6.18 22.44 3.32
CA SER A 441 5.86 21.04 3.03
C SER A 441 6.96 20.08 3.49
N VAL A 442 8.25 20.44 3.33
CA VAL A 442 9.39 19.68 3.89
C VAL A 442 9.28 19.54 5.41
N SER A 443 8.96 20.64 6.09
CA SER A 443 8.79 20.65 7.55
C SER A 443 7.64 19.74 7.99
N HIS A 444 6.48 19.86 7.34
CA HIS A 444 5.28 19.09 7.64
C HIS A 444 5.42 17.58 7.35
N MET A 445 6.12 17.19 6.28
CA MET A 445 6.44 15.77 6.05
C MET A 445 7.46 15.24 7.04
N GLY A 446 8.35 16.09 7.58
CA GLY A 446 9.18 15.75 8.73
C GLY A 446 8.36 15.41 9.98
N VAL A 447 7.27 16.15 10.28
CA VAL A 447 6.36 15.81 11.39
C VAL A 447 5.72 14.45 11.19
N ALA A 448 5.26 14.16 9.97
CA ALA A 448 4.65 12.86 9.67
C ALA A 448 5.68 11.71 9.74
N LEU A 449 6.92 11.93 9.27
CA LEU A 449 8.02 10.96 9.44
C LEU A 449 8.35 10.71 10.92
N LEU A 450 8.32 11.75 11.76
CA LEU A 450 8.52 11.58 13.20
C LEU A 450 7.44 10.66 13.82
N GLY A 451 6.19 10.82 13.41
CA GLY A 451 5.08 9.95 13.81
C GLY A 451 5.29 8.50 13.40
N VAL A 452 5.78 8.24 12.18
CA VAL A 452 6.14 6.88 11.74
C VAL A 452 7.31 6.33 12.57
N ALA A 453 8.30 7.16 12.86
CA ALA A 453 9.50 6.75 13.59
C ALA A 453 9.23 6.36 15.05
N THR A 454 8.08 6.71 15.63
CA THR A 454 7.74 6.25 16.99
C THR A 454 7.40 4.76 17.05
N MET A 455 7.08 4.13 15.90
CA MET A 455 6.67 2.72 15.83
C MET A 455 5.49 2.38 16.75
N THR A 456 4.60 3.35 16.98
CA THR A 456 3.39 3.19 17.80
C THR A 456 2.13 3.44 16.98
N GLU A 457 1.03 2.80 17.36
CA GLU A 457 -0.27 2.96 16.70
C GLU A 457 -0.69 4.45 16.63
N LEU A 458 -0.56 5.18 17.74
CA LEU A 458 -0.86 6.61 17.79
C LEU A 458 0.08 7.43 16.88
N GLY A 459 1.34 7.04 16.76
CA GLY A 459 2.31 7.66 15.86
C GLY A 459 1.93 7.48 14.39
N PHE A 460 1.57 6.26 13.99
CA PHE A 460 1.07 5.98 12.63
C PHE A 460 -0.23 6.72 12.34
N ALA A 461 -1.19 6.72 13.27
CA ALA A 461 -2.43 7.48 13.13
C ALA A 461 -2.16 8.99 12.98
N GLY A 462 -1.24 9.55 13.78
CA GLY A 462 -0.81 10.94 13.67
C GLY A 462 -0.11 11.26 12.35
N ALA A 463 0.71 10.34 11.84
CA ALA A 463 1.36 10.49 10.53
C ALA A 463 0.33 10.48 9.38
N VAL A 464 -0.64 9.57 9.40
CA VAL A 464 -1.74 9.51 8.41
C VAL A 464 -2.60 10.77 8.49
N PHE A 465 -2.96 11.22 9.69
CA PHE A 465 -3.67 12.49 9.88
C PHE A 465 -2.89 13.66 9.30
N MET A 466 -1.59 13.76 9.59
CA MET A 466 -0.73 14.83 9.07
C MET A 466 -0.63 14.79 7.54
N MET A 467 -0.51 13.59 6.95
CA MET A 467 -0.55 13.41 5.50
C MET A 467 -1.87 13.94 4.90
N PHE A 468 -3.01 13.56 5.49
CA PHE A 468 -4.32 14.01 5.02
C PHE A 468 -4.51 15.53 5.17
N ALA A 469 -4.22 16.08 6.35
CA ALA A 469 -4.35 17.51 6.64
C ALA A 469 -3.43 18.36 5.75
N HIS A 470 -2.15 17.99 5.62
CA HIS A 470 -1.22 18.63 4.69
C HIS A 470 -1.68 18.49 3.23
N GLY A 471 -2.30 17.36 2.89
CA GLY A 471 -2.93 17.09 1.60
C GLY A 471 -4.04 18.04 1.20
N ILE A 472 -4.70 18.67 2.15
CA ILE A 472 -5.73 19.68 1.89
C ILE A 472 -5.12 21.08 1.94
N LEU A 473 -4.35 21.37 3.00
CA LEU A 473 -3.84 22.71 3.28
C LEU A 473 -2.80 23.18 2.25
N SER A 474 -1.84 22.33 1.88
CA SER A 474 -0.77 22.74 0.97
C SER A 474 -1.29 23.01 -0.44
N PRO A 475 -2.17 22.17 -1.03
CA PRO A 475 -2.87 22.53 -2.26
C PRO A 475 -3.66 23.82 -2.21
N ALA A 476 -4.39 24.10 -1.11
CA ALA A 476 -5.10 25.36 -0.95
C ALA A 476 -4.14 26.56 -0.98
N MET A 477 -2.98 26.45 -0.32
CA MET A 477 -1.93 27.48 -0.38
C MET A 477 -1.34 27.64 -1.79
N PHE A 478 -1.15 26.54 -2.54
CA PHE A 478 -0.72 26.61 -3.93
C PHE A 478 -1.78 27.20 -4.86
N MET A 479 -3.06 26.97 -4.60
CA MET A 479 -4.17 27.64 -5.30
C MET A 479 -4.14 29.15 -5.04
N VAL A 480 -3.97 29.59 -3.78
CA VAL A 480 -3.82 31.02 -3.44
C VAL A 480 -2.63 31.63 -4.17
N ALA A 481 -1.46 30.98 -4.13
CA ALA A 481 -0.28 31.44 -4.84
C ALA A 481 -0.51 31.52 -6.36
N GLY A 482 -1.29 30.59 -6.92
CA GLY A 482 -1.70 30.60 -8.32
C GLY A 482 -2.63 31.77 -8.67
N VAL A 483 -3.63 32.06 -7.82
CA VAL A 483 -4.54 33.19 -8.01
C VAL A 483 -3.78 34.52 -7.97
N LEU A 484 -2.89 34.70 -7.00
CA LEU A 484 -2.07 35.91 -6.88
C LEU A 484 -1.19 36.10 -8.11
N LEU A 485 -0.53 35.04 -8.58
CA LEU A 485 0.27 35.10 -9.81
C LEU A 485 -0.58 35.47 -11.02
N HIS A 486 -1.78 34.89 -11.15
CA HIS A 486 -2.68 35.16 -12.27
C HIS A 486 -3.26 36.58 -12.26
N GLN A 487 -3.64 37.11 -11.09
CA GLN A 487 -4.27 38.43 -10.97
C GLN A 487 -3.26 39.58 -10.93
N LEU A 488 -2.13 39.39 -10.25
CA LEU A 488 -1.15 40.44 -9.98
C LEU A 488 0.12 40.32 -10.84
N GLY A 489 0.27 39.23 -11.60
CA GLY A 489 1.45 38.98 -12.43
C GLY A 489 2.73 38.68 -11.64
N THR A 490 2.64 38.55 -10.31
CA THR A 490 3.77 38.27 -9.43
C THR A 490 3.36 37.39 -8.26
N ARG A 491 4.32 36.63 -7.75
CA ARG A 491 4.24 35.84 -6.52
C ARG A 491 5.35 36.17 -5.53
N GLU A 492 6.06 37.27 -5.78
CA GLU A 492 7.10 37.77 -4.88
C GLU A 492 6.46 38.46 -3.69
N ILE A 493 6.65 37.89 -2.50
CA ILE A 493 6.05 38.34 -1.24
C ILE A 493 6.28 39.85 -0.97
N PRO A 494 7.48 40.43 -1.18
CA PRO A 494 7.69 41.86 -0.95
C PRO A 494 6.87 42.79 -1.85
N LYS A 495 6.38 42.29 -3.00
CA LYS A 495 5.55 43.05 -3.96
C LYS A 495 4.05 42.90 -3.69
N LEU A 496 3.65 42.04 -2.76
CA LEU A 496 2.26 41.68 -2.45
C LEU A 496 1.63 42.52 -1.32
N GLY A 497 2.09 43.77 -1.12
CA GLY A 497 1.53 44.67 -0.11
C GLY A 497 0.17 45.25 -0.51
N GLY A 498 -0.77 45.38 0.44
CA GLY A 498 -2.07 46.03 0.22
C GLY A 498 -3.13 45.17 -0.48
N ILE A 499 -3.14 43.85 -0.25
CA ILE A 499 -4.11 42.91 -0.86
C ILE A 499 -5.52 43.00 -0.23
N ALA A 500 -5.60 43.31 1.07
CA ALA A 500 -6.87 43.52 1.78
C ALA A 500 -7.44 44.90 1.46
#